data_AF-X1TIE8-F1
#
_entry.id   AF-X1TIE8-F1
#
_cell.length_a   1.000
_cell.length_b   1.000
_cell.length_c   1.000
_cell.angle_alpha   90.00
_cell.angle_beta   90.00
_cell.angle_gamma   90.00
#
_symmetry.space_group_name_H-M   'P 1'
#
loop_
_entity.id
_entity.type
_entity.pdbx_description
1 polymer ?
#
loop_
_entity_poly.entity_id
_entity_poly.type
_entity_poly.pdbx_seq_one_letter_code
_entity_poly.pdbx_strand_id
1 'polypeptide(L)' 'MLPAEVSNKDIKYWVGFSLIPGIGRVRLTQLENYFGSLEAAWQATPAEL' A
#
# COMPACT_ATOMS: atom_id res chain seq x y z
N MET A 1 7.25 13.21 -20.71
CA MET A 1 6.32 12.62 -19.73
C MET A 1 7.10 12.49 -18.42
N LEU A 2 6.92 13.41 -17.47
CA LEU A 2 7.56 13.28 -16.15
C LEU A 2 6.78 12.21 -15.37
N PRO A 3 7.44 11.22 -14.74
CA PRO A 3 6.74 10.29 -13.86
C PRO A 3 6.15 11.12 -12.72
N ALA A 4 4.85 10.93 -12.49
CA ALA A 4 4.12 11.60 -11.43
C ALA A 4 4.91 11.53 -10.12
N GLU A 5 5.08 12.68 -9.51
CA GLU A 5 5.60 12.85 -8.16
C GLU A 5 5.09 11.75 -7.22
N VAL A 6 6.00 10.89 -6.74
CA VAL A 6 5.69 10.00 -5.61
C VAL A 6 5.45 10.92 -4.43
N SER A 7 4.18 11.19 -4.16
CA SER A 7 3.72 12.05 -3.09
C SER A 7 4.19 11.45 -1.76
N ASN A 8 4.77 12.28 -0.89
CA ASN A 8 5.19 11.90 0.47
C ASN A 8 4.07 11.20 1.29
N LYS A 9 2.81 11.29 0.85
CA LYS A 9 1.65 10.60 1.44
C LYS A 9 1.73 9.08 1.32
N ASP A 10 2.42 8.53 0.33
CA ASP A 10 2.46 7.08 0.10
C ASP A 10 3.51 6.37 0.98
N ILE A 11 4.56 7.09 1.38
CA ILE A 11 5.67 6.55 2.16
C ILE A 11 5.19 6.06 3.54
N LYS A 12 4.30 6.79 4.21
CA LYS A 12 3.79 6.38 5.53
C LYS A 12 3.05 5.04 5.49
N TYR A 13 2.33 4.75 4.40
CA TYR A 13 1.63 3.48 4.24
C TYR A 13 2.62 2.35 3.93
N TRP A 14 3.62 2.63 3.09
CA TRP A 14 4.72 1.71 2.84
C TRP A 14 5.44 1.29 4.13
N VAL A 15 5.78 2.26 4.99
CA VAL A 15 6.38 2.00 6.30
C VAL A 15 5.42 1.23 7.21
N GLY A 16 4.15 1.65 7.30
CA GLY A 16 3.14 0.98 8.13
C GLY A 16 2.97 -0.49 7.78
N PHE A 17 2.81 -0.82 6.51
CA PHE A 17 2.70 -2.21 6.06
C PHE A 17 4.00 -3.01 6.25
N SER A 18 5.17 -2.39 6.04
CA SER A 18 6.47 -3.07 6.22
C SER A 18 6.74 -3.47 7.67
N LEU A 19 6.07 -2.82 8.64
CA LEU A 19 6.15 -3.18 10.06
C LEU A 19 5.26 -4.37 10.44
N ILE A 20 4.33 -4.79 9.57
CA ILE A 20 3.42 -5.92 9.83
C ILE A 20 4.15 -7.22 9.49
N PRO A 21 4.35 -8.13 10.48
CA PRO A 21 5.00 -9.41 10.23
C PRO A 21 4.27 -10.21 9.15
N GLY A 22 5.03 -10.70 8.16
CA GLY A 22 4.48 -11.47 7.05
C GLY A 22 3.97 -10.62 5.88
N ILE A 23 3.98 -9.28 5.95
CA ILE A 23 3.76 -8.44 4.77
C ILE A 23 5.11 -8.04 4.17
N GLY A 24 5.56 -8.85 3.21
CA GLY A 24 6.72 -8.54 2.39
C GLY A 24 6.34 -7.77 1.13
N ARG A 25 7.35 -7.39 0.34
CA ARG A 25 7.20 -6.60 -0.90
C ARG A 25 6.17 -7.17 -1.88
N VAL A 26 6.10 -8.49 -2.03
CA VAL A 26 5.14 -9.16 -2.93
C VAL A 26 3.70 -8.91 -2.50
N ARG A 27 3.37 -9.12 -1.21
CA ARG A 27 2.01 -8.88 -0.68
C ARG A 27 1.66 -7.41 -0.71
N LEU A 28 2.62 -6.54 -0.42
CA LEU A 28 2.44 -5.10 -0.51
C LEU A 28 2.03 -4.65 -1.92
N THR A 29 2.74 -5.13 -2.96
CA THR A 29 2.40 -4.84 -4.36
C THR A 29 1.03 -5.42 -4.75
N GLN A 30 0.66 -6.59 -4.23
CA GLN A 30 -0.67 -7.16 -4.46
C GLN A 30 -1.78 -6.30 -3.86
N LEU A 31 -1.60 -5.81 -2.63
CA LEU A 31 -2.55 -4.91 -1.98
C LEU A 31 -2.68 -3.59 -2.75
N GLU A 32 -1.56 -2.99 -3.15
CA GLU A 32 -1.56 -1.76 -3.95
C GLU A 32 -2.28 -1.95 -5.29
N ASN A 33 -2.03 -3.07 -5.98
CA ASN A 33 -2.70 -3.37 -7.24
C ASN A 33 -4.20 -3.66 -7.09
N TYR A 34 -4.60 -4.32 -6.00
CA TYR A 34 -6.00 -4.69 -5.75
C TYR A 34 -6.83 -3.47 -5.33
N PHE A 35 -6.34 -2.67 -4.39
CA PHE A 35 -7.04 -1.50 -3.88
C PHE A 35 -6.75 -0.21 -4.67
N GLY A 36 -5.82 -0.24 -5.62
CA GLY A 36 -5.39 0.90 -6.45
C GLY A 36 -4.47 1.90 -5.73
N SER A 37 -4.38 1.83 -4.39
CA SER A 37 -3.41 2.59 -3.59
C SER A 37 -3.19 1.92 -2.24
N LEU A 38 -2.04 2.17 -1.62
CA LEU A 38 -1.77 1.70 -0.26
C LEU A 38 -2.62 2.42 0.81
N GLU A 39 -3.08 3.65 0.53
CA GLU A 39 -4.03 4.35 1.37
C GLU A 39 -5.39 3.62 1.43
N ALA A 40 -5.93 3.25 0.27
CA ALA A 40 -7.16 2.47 0.18
C ALA A 40 -7.00 1.09 0.83
N ALA A 41 -5.87 0.41 0.60
CA ALA A 41 -5.58 -0.87 1.24
C ALA A 41 -5.51 -0.77 2.77
N TRP A 42 -5.01 0.34 3.32
CA TRP A 42 -4.92 0.55 4.77
C TRP A 42 -6.29 0.81 5.42
N GLN A 43 -7.21 1.44 4.67
CA GLN A 43 -8.58 1.71 5.13
C GLN A 43 -9.55 0.54 4.87
N ALA A 44 -9.12 -0.47 4.11
CA ALA A 44 -9.93 -1.62 3.76
C ALA A 44 -10.32 -2.42 5.02
N THR A 45 -11.57 -2.87 5.03
CA THR A 45 -12.10 -3.71 6.09
C THR A 45 -11.73 -5.19 5.86
N PRO A 46 -11.74 -6.03 6.91
CA PRO A 46 -11.52 -7.47 6.73
C PRO A 46 -12.51 -8.16 5.80
N ALA A 47 -13.66 -7.55 5.51
CA ALA A 47 -14.66 -8.07 4.58
C ALA A 47 -14.31 -7.84 3.10
N GLU A 48 -13.31 -6.98 2.82
CA GLU A 48 -12.84 -6.62 1.47
C GLU A 48 -11.57 -7.39 1.07
N LEU A 49 -11.03 -8.21 1.98
CA LEU A 49 -9.85 -9.07 1.83
C LEU A 49 -10.24 -10.51 1.46
#